data_AF-R2QDN7-F1
#
_entry.id   AF-R2QDN7-F1
#
_cell.length_a   1.000
_cell.length_b   1.000
_cell.length_c   1.000
_cell.angle_alpha   90.00
_cell.angle_beta   90.00
_cell.angle_gamma   90.00
#
_symmetry.space_group_name_H-M   'P 1'
#
loop_
_entity.id
_entity.type
_entity.pdbx_description
1 polymer ?
#
loop_
_entity_poly.entity_id
_entity_poly.type
_entity_poly.pdbx_seq_one_letter_code
_entity_poly.pdbx_strand_id
1 'polypeptide(L)'
;DYKNKFRTRTNSITIRLYQNDQEMKQQTVKANLKTGDWNYTFTDLPKYDAKGNEYQYRLKEEPVKGYKTRIEGTTIINTYVNEETTEITGKKIWEDYQNKFNTRPTSITVRLFQNDKEYTVKEVKANEDGDWNYAFTNLPKYDGNGDEYKYTLKEDSVKEYKTRIEGTTIINKYINKETTEITGKKVWEDYQNKFQTRPMSITVRLYQNDQEYASKEVKANQLGDWNYSFTNLPKYDTKGSEYNYTLKEDPVKGYETKIDGTTITNSYENKETTEISGKKIWKDFQNKFMTRPDSITVRLYQNAKEYKVQEVKATKADDWNYRFSDLPKYDIKGNEYNYTVKEDPVKNYETKVEGTTITNTYTNKEITKISGEKIWKDDQNKFQTRPNAITVRLYQNDKEYKVQEVTANETGDWNYTFVNLPIYDNEGNEYNYTVKEDPVEGYETKIEGTTIINTHVPEEPTNSTDIEQDHDKIEHIKHYPKTGSIQQPILKIVGLVLIALIGIVWYRKSREV
;
A
#
# COMPACT_ATOMS: atom_id res chain seq x y z
N ASP A 1 3.20 54.89 -68.98
CA ASP A 1 2.34 53.71 -69.25
C ASP A 1 2.98 52.38 -68.77
N TYR A 2 3.81 52.39 -67.72
CA TYR A 2 4.46 51.18 -67.20
C TYR A 2 5.32 50.43 -68.23
N LYS A 3 6.04 51.15 -69.11
CA LYS A 3 6.77 50.57 -70.26
C LYS A 3 5.86 49.67 -71.13
N ASN A 4 4.57 50.01 -71.22
CA ASN A 4 3.54 49.24 -71.90
C ASN A 4 3.39 47.77 -71.41
N LYS A 5 3.67 47.51 -70.12
CA LYS A 5 3.56 46.18 -69.48
C LYS A 5 2.18 45.53 -69.71
N PHE A 6 1.11 46.31 -69.70
CA PHE A 6 -0.27 45.85 -69.91
C PHE A 6 -0.72 45.84 -71.38
N ARG A 7 0.16 46.21 -72.32
CA ARG A 7 -0.13 46.27 -73.77
C ARG A 7 -1.35 47.13 -74.13
N THR A 8 -1.60 48.19 -73.35
CA THR A 8 -2.75 49.10 -73.51
C THR A 8 -2.44 50.35 -74.34
N ARG A 9 -1.17 50.57 -74.71
CA ARG A 9 -0.77 51.74 -75.51
C ARG A 9 -1.48 51.72 -76.86
N THR A 10 -2.20 52.79 -77.17
CA THR A 10 -2.83 53.00 -78.48
C THR A 10 -1.77 53.09 -79.59
N ASN A 11 -2.15 52.74 -80.82
CA ASN A 11 -1.30 52.86 -82.01
C ASN A 11 -1.14 54.32 -82.48
N SER A 12 -2.04 55.20 -82.07
CA SER A 12 -1.98 56.63 -82.37
C SER A 12 -2.71 57.47 -81.32
N ILE A 13 -2.29 58.72 -81.19
CA ILE A 13 -2.99 59.78 -80.43
C ILE A 13 -3.31 60.93 -81.37
N THR A 14 -4.28 61.77 -81.02
CA THR A 14 -4.59 63.00 -81.75
C THR A 14 -4.26 64.20 -80.89
N ILE A 15 -3.37 65.06 -81.38
CA ILE A 15 -3.02 66.33 -80.74
C ILE A 15 -3.68 67.45 -81.53
N ARG A 16 -4.39 68.34 -80.83
CA ARG A 16 -5.05 69.53 -81.38
C ARG A 16 -4.32 70.77 -80.89
N LEU A 17 -3.96 71.66 -81.81
CA LEU A 17 -3.37 72.95 -81.56
C LEU A 17 -4.47 74.02 -81.59
N TYR A 18 -4.58 74.76 -80.49
CA TYR A 18 -5.50 75.89 -80.36
C TYR A 18 -4.71 77.20 -80.41
N GLN A 19 -5.24 78.18 -81.13
CA GLN A 19 -4.79 79.56 -81.16
C GLN A 19 -5.88 80.44 -80.53
N ASN A 20 -5.56 81.14 -79.44
CA ASN A 20 -6.53 81.98 -78.70
C ASN A 20 -7.90 81.27 -78.51
N ASP A 21 -7.84 80.00 -78.08
CA ASP A 21 -8.99 79.11 -77.83
C ASP A 21 -9.79 78.61 -79.03
N GLN A 22 -9.41 78.97 -80.26
CA GLN A 22 -9.94 78.36 -81.47
C GLN A 22 -9.02 77.26 -81.99
N GLU A 23 -9.61 76.12 -82.38
CA GLU A 23 -8.84 75.03 -82.96
C GLU A 23 -8.30 75.45 -84.32
N MET A 24 -6.98 75.34 -84.50
CA MET A 24 -6.30 75.76 -85.73
C MET A 24 -5.85 74.57 -86.57
N LYS A 25 -5.15 73.62 -85.94
CA LYS A 25 -4.58 72.43 -86.60
C LYS A 25 -4.78 71.22 -85.70
N GLN A 26 -4.85 70.04 -86.29
CA GLN A 26 -4.78 68.76 -85.57
C GLN A 26 -3.77 67.84 -86.26
N GLN A 27 -3.14 66.98 -85.49
CA GLN A 27 -2.20 65.98 -85.98
C GLN A 27 -2.44 64.64 -85.29
N THR A 28 -2.66 63.59 -86.07
CA THR A 28 -2.58 62.22 -85.58
C THR A 28 -1.11 61.81 -85.50
N VAL A 29 -0.65 61.50 -84.30
CA VAL A 29 0.72 61.09 -84.02
C VAL A 29 0.75 59.57 -83.86
N LYS A 30 1.72 58.93 -84.51
CA LYS A 30 2.03 57.50 -84.37
C LYS A 30 3.48 57.35 -83.94
N ALA A 31 3.79 56.27 -83.24
CA ALA A 31 5.17 55.92 -82.94
C ALA A 31 5.99 55.78 -84.24
N ASN A 32 7.21 56.32 -84.26
CA ASN A 32 8.16 56.01 -85.31
C ASN A 32 8.48 54.50 -85.29
N LEU A 33 8.33 53.82 -86.44
CA LEU A 33 8.50 52.37 -86.51
C LEU A 33 9.94 51.88 -86.21
N LYS A 34 10.95 52.74 -86.38
CA LYS A 34 12.36 52.41 -86.13
C LYS A 34 12.83 52.81 -84.73
N THR A 35 12.43 54.00 -84.27
CA THR A 35 12.94 54.55 -83.00
C THR A 35 11.95 54.40 -81.84
N GLY A 36 10.66 54.21 -82.12
CA GLY A 36 9.59 54.18 -81.12
C GLY A 36 9.16 55.55 -80.60
N ASP A 37 9.78 56.64 -81.09
CA ASP A 37 9.51 58.00 -80.62
C ASP A 37 8.15 58.52 -81.09
N TRP A 38 7.54 59.32 -80.24
CA TRP A 38 6.27 60.01 -80.49
C TRP A 38 6.53 61.51 -80.61
N ASN A 39 6.85 61.95 -81.84
CA ASN A 39 7.13 63.35 -82.12
C ASN A 39 6.02 63.94 -83.01
N TYR A 40 5.70 65.20 -82.77
CA TYR A 40 4.73 65.97 -83.55
C TYR A 40 5.30 67.36 -83.82
N THR A 41 4.82 68.03 -84.86
CA THR A 41 5.30 69.37 -85.21
C THR A 41 4.21 70.11 -85.96
N PHE A 42 3.91 71.31 -85.49
CA PHE A 42 3.06 72.25 -86.19
C PHE A 42 3.94 73.37 -86.75
N THR A 43 4.08 73.43 -88.07
CA THR A 43 4.81 74.49 -88.78
C THR A 43 3.86 75.58 -89.25
N ASP A 44 4.40 76.68 -89.79
CA ASP A 44 3.63 77.74 -90.46
C ASP A 44 2.54 78.32 -89.54
N LEU A 45 2.96 78.65 -88.31
CA LEU A 45 2.10 79.25 -87.29
C LEU A 45 2.35 80.77 -87.25
N PRO A 46 1.32 81.61 -87.45
CA PRO A 46 1.49 83.05 -87.40
C PRO A 46 1.88 83.49 -85.99
N LYS A 47 2.87 84.38 -85.87
CA LYS A 47 3.28 84.90 -84.56
C LYS A 47 2.33 85.99 -84.04
N TYR A 48 1.81 86.82 -84.94
CA TYR A 48 0.99 87.99 -84.60
C TYR A 48 -0.36 87.98 -85.32
N ASP A 49 -1.39 88.52 -84.68
CA ASP A 49 -2.68 88.80 -85.31
C ASP A 49 -2.63 90.03 -86.24
N ALA A 50 -3.74 90.32 -86.93
CA ALA A 50 -3.83 91.48 -87.83
C ALA A 50 -3.66 92.84 -87.14
N LYS A 51 -3.65 92.88 -85.79
CA LYS A 51 -3.47 94.07 -84.95
C LYS A 51 -2.07 94.10 -84.30
N GLY A 52 -1.21 93.13 -84.56
CA GLY A 52 0.15 93.03 -84.01
C GLY A 52 0.24 92.36 -82.63
N ASN A 53 -0.82 91.75 -82.09
CA ASN A 53 -0.76 91.03 -80.82
C ASN A 53 -0.21 89.61 -81.01
N GLU A 54 0.63 89.12 -80.10
CA GLU A 54 1.12 87.73 -80.17
C GLU A 54 0.00 86.71 -79.93
N TYR A 55 -0.07 85.71 -80.78
CA TYR A 55 -0.97 84.58 -80.59
C TYR A 55 -0.52 83.68 -79.45
N GLN A 56 -1.47 83.27 -78.61
CA GLN A 56 -1.24 82.25 -77.59
C GLN A 56 -1.62 80.88 -78.15
N TYR A 57 -0.66 79.95 -78.07
CA TYR A 57 -0.84 78.58 -78.52
C TYR A 57 -0.95 77.64 -77.33
N ARG A 58 -1.93 76.75 -77.38
CA ARG A 58 -2.06 75.66 -76.40
C ARG A 58 -2.37 74.35 -77.08
N LEU A 59 -1.93 73.27 -76.46
CA LEU A 59 -2.17 71.93 -76.93
C LEU A 59 -3.32 71.30 -76.15
N LYS A 60 -4.06 70.43 -76.82
CA LYS A 60 -5.00 69.52 -76.20
C LYS A 60 -4.83 68.16 -76.86
N GLU A 61 -4.80 67.11 -76.07
CA GLU A 61 -4.92 65.75 -76.60
C GLU A 61 -6.38 65.33 -76.59
N GLU A 62 -6.81 64.60 -77.61
CA GLU A 62 -8.08 63.88 -77.53
C GLU A 62 -8.01 62.83 -76.40
N PRO A 63 -9.08 62.68 -75.59
CA PRO A 63 -9.08 61.71 -74.49
C PRO A 63 -8.68 60.30 -74.96
N VAL A 64 -7.58 59.78 -74.41
CA VAL A 64 -7.14 58.41 -74.67
C VAL A 64 -7.78 57.50 -73.63
N LYS A 65 -8.61 56.54 -74.06
CA LYS A 65 -9.30 55.62 -73.15
C LYS A 65 -8.31 54.89 -72.24
N GLY A 66 -8.53 54.93 -70.93
CA GLY A 66 -7.67 54.29 -69.93
C GLY A 66 -6.41 55.08 -69.57
N TYR A 67 -6.23 56.29 -70.10
CA TYR A 67 -5.10 57.15 -69.81
C TYR A 67 -5.54 58.49 -69.25
N LYS A 68 -4.73 59.03 -68.32
CA LYS A 68 -4.84 60.39 -67.84
C LYS A 68 -3.74 61.23 -68.50
N THR A 69 -4.15 62.19 -69.32
CA THR A 69 -3.24 63.12 -70.00
C THR A 69 -2.83 64.26 -69.05
N ARG A 70 -1.54 64.61 -69.07
CA ARG A 70 -0.97 65.84 -68.48
C ARG A 70 -0.10 66.54 -69.53
N ILE A 71 -0.26 67.85 -69.69
CA ILE A 71 0.51 68.64 -70.66
C ILE A 71 1.43 69.60 -69.90
N GLU A 72 2.72 69.54 -70.18
CA GLU A 72 3.77 70.39 -69.61
C GLU A 72 4.51 71.11 -70.73
N GLY A 73 4.12 72.36 -71.02
CA GLY A 73 4.60 73.09 -72.19
C GLY A 73 4.21 72.37 -73.49
N THR A 74 5.20 71.84 -74.20
CA THR A 74 5.01 71.02 -75.42
C THR A 74 5.11 69.51 -75.16
N THR A 75 5.35 69.09 -73.92
CA THR A 75 5.43 67.66 -73.57
C THR A 75 4.04 67.16 -73.18
N ILE A 76 3.54 66.12 -73.85
CA ILE A 76 2.30 65.43 -73.49
C ILE A 76 2.65 64.12 -72.79
N ILE A 77 2.22 63.97 -71.54
CA ILE A 77 2.46 62.79 -70.71
C ILE A 77 1.13 62.05 -70.55
N ASN A 78 1.12 60.80 -70.98
CA ASN A 78 0.00 59.89 -70.79
C ASN A 78 0.33 58.83 -69.72
N THR A 79 -0.40 58.89 -68.62
CA THR A 79 -0.29 57.91 -67.53
C THR A 79 -1.43 56.91 -67.64
N TYR A 80 -1.11 55.62 -67.85
CA TYR A 80 -2.13 54.56 -67.86
C TYR A 80 -2.73 54.45 -66.46
N VAL A 81 -4.06 54.44 -66.38
CA VAL A 81 -4.80 54.22 -65.13
C VAL A 81 -5.30 52.79 -65.18
N ASN A 82 -4.69 51.91 -64.38
CA ASN A 82 -5.15 50.54 -64.26
C ASN A 82 -6.34 50.49 -63.28
N GLU A 83 -7.49 50.01 -63.75
CA GLU A 83 -8.74 49.88 -62.98
C GLU A 83 -8.98 48.45 -62.50
N GLU A 84 -8.04 47.51 -62.74
CA GLU A 84 -8.11 46.15 -62.20
C GLU A 84 -8.11 46.19 -60.68
N THR A 85 -9.10 45.52 -60.11
CA THR A 85 -9.20 45.29 -58.68
C THR A 85 -8.91 43.84 -58.34
N THR A 86 -8.58 43.62 -57.07
CA THR A 86 -8.47 42.32 -56.43
C THR A 86 -9.32 42.31 -55.17
N GLU A 87 -9.42 41.14 -54.54
CA GLU A 87 -10.08 40.99 -53.25
C GLU A 87 -9.25 40.11 -52.31
N ILE A 88 -9.40 40.35 -51.02
CA ILE A 88 -8.83 39.53 -49.96
C ILE A 88 -9.98 39.01 -49.12
N THR A 89 -10.22 37.70 -49.19
CA THR A 89 -11.19 36.99 -48.37
C THR A 89 -10.46 36.13 -47.34
N GLY A 90 -11.03 36.03 -46.15
CA GLY A 90 -10.41 35.32 -45.04
C GLY A 90 -11.43 34.81 -44.04
N LYS A 91 -10.99 33.81 -43.26
CA LYS A 91 -11.76 33.23 -42.18
C LYS A 91 -11.14 33.59 -40.84
N LYS A 92 -11.97 33.64 -39.81
CA LYS A 92 -11.52 33.75 -38.42
C LYS A 92 -11.87 32.46 -37.69
N ILE A 93 -10.84 31.81 -37.15
CA ILE A 93 -10.94 30.57 -36.39
C ILE A 93 -10.66 30.87 -34.92
N TRP A 94 -11.45 30.26 -34.05
CA TRP A 94 -11.28 30.30 -32.60
C TRP A 94 -10.81 28.93 -32.09
N GLU A 95 -9.58 28.87 -31.58
CA GLU A 95 -9.04 27.73 -30.84
C GLU A 95 -9.27 27.97 -29.34
N ASP A 96 -10.55 27.93 -28.93
CA ASP A 96 -11.03 28.45 -27.64
C ASP A 96 -12.04 27.55 -26.92
N TYR A 97 -12.01 26.26 -27.26
CA TYR A 97 -12.86 25.24 -26.65
C TYR A 97 -14.35 25.48 -26.89
N GLN A 98 -14.73 25.90 -28.10
CA GLN A 98 -16.10 26.28 -28.40
C GLN A 98 -16.62 27.36 -27.45
N ASN A 99 -15.76 28.31 -27.10
CA ASN A 99 -16.04 29.38 -26.15
C ASN A 99 -16.52 28.88 -24.76
N LYS A 100 -16.04 27.72 -24.29
CA LYS A 100 -16.40 27.13 -22.98
C LYS A 100 -16.28 28.12 -21.81
N PHE A 101 -15.32 29.04 -21.87
CA PHE A 101 -15.04 30.02 -20.82
C PHE A 101 -15.77 31.36 -21.00
N ASN A 102 -16.58 31.51 -22.05
CA ASN A 102 -17.31 32.75 -22.36
C ASN A 102 -16.40 34.00 -22.47
N THR A 103 -15.19 33.81 -23.00
CA THR A 103 -14.18 34.88 -23.17
C THR A 103 -14.10 35.40 -24.60
N ARG A 104 -14.74 34.73 -25.56
CA ARG A 104 -14.76 35.14 -26.96
C ARG A 104 -15.48 36.50 -27.08
N PRO A 105 -14.84 37.52 -27.68
CA PRO A 105 -15.49 38.81 -27.91
C PRO A 105 -16.59 38.68 -28.97
N THR A 106 -17.51 39.65 -28.98
CA THR A 106 -18.60 39.73 -29.97
C THR A 106 -18.12 40.23 -31.34
N SER A 107 -16.99 40.94 -31.40
CA SER A 107 -16.33 41.36 -32.64
C SER A 107 -14.80 41.40 -32.48
N ILE A 108 -14.10 41.43 -33.61
CA ILE A 108 -12.65 41.71 -33.70
C ILE A 108 -12.41 42.80 -34.73
N THR A 109 -11.25 43.47 -34.65
CA THR A 109 -10.81 44.44 -35.65
C THR A 109 -9.69 43.85 -36.49
N VAL A 110 -9.93 43.71 -37.80
CA VAL A 110 -8.95 43.26 -38.80
C VAL A 110 -8.47 44.46 -39.60
N ARG A 111 -7.15 44.65 -39.64
CA ARG A 111 -6.48 45.73 -40.36
C ARG A 111 -5.82 45.18 -41.62
N LEU A 112 -6.11 45.79 -42.75
CA LEU A 112 -5.47 45.50 -44.04
C LEU A 112 -4.37 46.52 -44.30
N PHE A 113 -3.18 46.04 -44.57
CA PHE A 113 -2.02 46.84 -44.94
C PHE A 113 -1.73 46.65 -46.43
N GLN A 114 -1.47 47.76 -47.13
CA GLN A 114 -1.06 47.82 -48.52
C GLN A 114 0.39 48.33 -48.57
N ASN A 115 1.33 47.49 -49.02
CA ASN A 115 2.77 47.78 -49.00
C ASN A 115 3.23 48.33 -47.63
N ASP A 116 2.85 47.62 -46.55
CA ASP A 116 3.17 47.94 -45.15
C ASP A 116 2.57 49.24 -44.58
N LYS A 117 1.73 49.95 -45.34
CA LYS A 117 0.93 51.07 -44.86
C LYS A 117 -0.50 50.62 -44.58
N GLU A 118 -1.08 51.03 -43.45
CA GLU A 118 -2.49 50.74 -43.16
C GLU A 118 -3.36 51.34 -44.27
N TYR A 119 -4.16 50.49 -44.91
CA TYR A 119 -5.04 50.86 -46.00
C TYR A 119 -6.47 51.06 -45.52
N THR A 120 -6.98 50.07 -44.78
CA THR A 120 -8.33 50.11 -44.21
C THR A 120 -8.46 49.15 -43.04
N VAL A 121 -9.53 49.30 -42.28
CA VAL A 121 -9.87 48.45 -41.13
C VAL A 121 -11.30 47.94 -41.27
N LYS A 122 -11.56 46.75 -40.75
CA LYS A 122 -12.88 46.13 -40.78
C LYS A 122 -13.18 45.50 -39.44
N GLU A 123 -14.35 45.84 -38.90
CA GLU A 123 -14.93 45.07 -37.80
C GLU A 123 -15.48 43.76 -38.37
N VAL A 124 -15.10 42.64 -37.76
CA VAL A 124 -15.57 41.30 -38.13
C VAL A 124 -16.38 40.75 -36.96
N LYS A 125 -17.56 40.19 -37.28
CA LYS A 125 -18.51 39.57 -36.36
C LYS A 125 -18.87 38.18 -36.90
N ALA A 126 -19.39 37.33 -36.03
CA ALA A 126 -20.05 36.09 -36.45
C ALA A 126 -21.28 36.43 -37.33
N ASN A 127 -21.55 35.62 -38.35
CA ASN A 127 -22.83 35.62 -39.05
C ASN A 127 -23.91 34.87 -38.24
N GLU A 128 -25.11 34.72 -38.81
CA GLU A 128 -26.23 34.01 -38.17
C GLU A 128 -25.91 32.54 -37.85
N ASP A 129 -25.05 31.90 -38.64
CA ASP A 129 -24.59 30.52 -38.44
C ASP A 129 -23.42 30.41 -37.44
N GLY A 130 -22.92 31.53 -36.92
CA GLY A 130 -21.78 31.57 -36.00
C GLY A 130 -20.40 31.56 -36.68
N ASP A 131 -20.35 31.53 -38.01
CA ASP A 131 -19.12 31.59 -38.80
C ASP A 131 -18.56 33.01 -38.88
N TRP A 132 -17.24 33.12 -38.76
CA TRP A 132 -16.54 34.40 -38.88
C TRP A 132 -15.80 34.47 -40.21
N ASN A 133 -16.35 35.24 -41.13
CA ASN A 133 -15.77 35.49 -42.45
C ASN A 133 -15.60 36.99 -42.67
N TYR A 134 -14.58 37.37 -43.43
CA TYR A 134 -14.37 38.75 -43.83
C TYR A 134 -13.86 38.82 -45.27
N ALA A 135 -14.17 39.95 -45.91
CA ALA A 135 -13.74 40.26 -47.27
C ALA A 135 -13.40 41.74 -47.36
N PHE A 136 -12.29 42.04 -48.03
CA PHE A 136 -11.93 43.36 -48.52
C PHE A 136 -12.01 43.30 -50.04
N THR A 137 -13.00 43.96 -50.62
CA THR A 137 -13.29 43.95 -52.06
C THR A 137 -12.86 45.26 -52.71
N ASN A 138 -12.77 45.25 -54.05
CA ASN A 138 -12.41 46.43 -54.85
C ASN A 138 -11.05 47.03 -54.47
N LEU A 139 -10.09 46.19 -54.10
CA LEU A 139 -8.74 46.63 -53.76
C LEU A 139 -7.94 46.88 -55.04
N PRO A 140 -7.23 48.00 -55.18
CA PRO A 140 -6.37 48.22 -56.35
C PRO A 140 -5.35 47.08 -56.50
N LYS A 141 -5.22 46.51 -57.70
CA LYS A 141 -4.25 45.43 -57.92
C LYS A 141 -2.83 45.95 -58.13
N TYR A 142 -2.69 47.10 -58.78
CA TYR A 142 -1.40 47.69 -59.16
C TYR A 142 -1.22 49.10 -58.63
N ASP A 143 0.02 49.47 -58.33
CA ASP A 143 0.40 50.81 -57.89
C ASP A 143 0.60 51.80 -59.05
N GLY A 144 1.00 53.03 -58.70
CA GLY A 144 1.33 54.09 -59.66
C GLY A 144 2.53 53.81 -60.56
N ASN A 145 3.28 52.72 -60.33
CA ASN A 145 4.40 52.22 -61.15
C ASN A 145 4.10 50.89 -61.88
N GLY A 146 2.91 50.32 -61.67
CA GLY A 146 2.45 49.12 -62.36
C GLY A 146 2.93 47.83 -61.71
N ASP A 147 3.42 47.92 -60.47
CA ASP A 147 3.79 46.79 -59.63
C ASP A 147 2.59 46.36 -58.78
N GLU A 148 2.47 45.05 -58.50
CA GLU A 148 1.34 44.54 -57.73
C GLU A 148 1.43 44.98 -56.28
N TYR A 149 0.30 45.43 -55.72
CA TYR A 149 0.22 45.73 -54.30
C TYR A 149 0.34 44.45 -53.48
N LYS A 150 1.24 44.48 -52.49
CA LYS A 150 1.31 43.44 -51.47
C LYS A 150 0.35 43.76 -50.34
N TYR A 151 -0.64 42.90 -50.15
CA TYR A 151 -1.60 42.99 -49.06
C TYR A 151 -1.22 42.07 -47.90
N THR A 152 -1.23 42.61 -46.68
CA THR A 152 -1.01 41.84 -45.44
C THR A 152 -2.05 42.20 -44.40
N LEU A 153 -2.24 41.31 -43.42
CA LEU A 153 -3.27 41.41 -42.41
C LEU A 153 -2.64 41.56 -41.02
N LYS A 154 -3.30 42.32 -40.15
CA LYS A 154 -3.09 42.32 -38.71
C LYS A 154 -4.42 42.29 -37.98
N GLU A 155 -4.44 41.74 -36.78
CA GLU A 155 -5.56 41.84 -35.86
C GLU A 155 -5.17 42.71 -34.68
N ASP A 156 -6.09 43.52 -34.19
CA ASP A 156 -5.93 44.16 -32.88
C ASP A 156 -5.86 43.11 -31.77
N SER A 157 -5.12 43.38 -30.70
CA SER A 157 -4.92 42.41 -29.64
C SER A 157 -6.26 42.03 -28.99
N VAL A 158 -6.54 40.72 -28.97
CA VAL A 158 -7.73 40.19 -28.30
C VAL A 158 -7.34 39.71 -26.90
N LYS A 159 -7.97 40.29 -25.87
CA LYS A 159 -7.70 39.98 -24.46
C LYS A 159 -7.83 38.48 -24.19
N GLU A 160 -6.82 37.86 -23.56
CA GLU A 160 -6.78 36.42 -23.25
C GLU A 160 -6.55 35.48 -24.44
N TYR A 161 -6.24 36.03 -25.62
CA TYR A 161 -5.94 35.25 -26.81
C TYR A 161 -4.56 35.55 -27.35
N LYS A 162 -3.95 34.54 -27.97
CA LYS A 162 -2.76 34.68 -28.80
C LYS A 162 -3.16 34.54 -30.27
N THR A 163 -2.94 35.59 -31.05
CA THR A 163 -3.24 35.63 -32.48
C THR A 163 -2.10 35.03 -33.30
N ARG A 164 -2.44 34.25 -34.33
CA ARG A 164 -1.57 33.91 -35.46
C ARG A 164 -2.34 34.06 -36.78
N ILE A 165 -1.62 34.37 -37.87
CA ILE A 165 -2.20 34.56 -39.21
C ILE A 165 -1.54 33.59 -40.18
N GLU A 166 -2.35 32.77 -40.84
CA GLU A 166 -1.93 31.76 -41.83
C GLU A 166 -2.58 32.09 -43.18
N GLY A 167 -1.81 32.73 -44.07
CA GLY A 167 -2.34 33.31 -45.31
C GLY A 167 -3.33 34.43 -44.99
N THR A 168 -4.61 34.20 -45.27
CA THR A 168 -5.73 35.10 -44.92
C THR A 168 -6.59 34.55 -43.77
N THR A 169 -6.20 33.45 -43.14
CA THR A 169 -6.91 32.91 -41.98
C THR A 169 -6.33 33.49 -40.70
N ILE A 170 -7.16 34.13 -39.88
CA ILE A 170 -6.79 34.65 -38.57
C ILE A 170 -7.21 33.61 -37.54
N ILE A 171 -6.30 33.19 -36.67
CA ILE A 171 -6.55 32.15 -35.66
C ILE A 171 -6.23 32.74 -34.29
N ASN A 172 -7.23 32.74 -33.40
CA ASN A 172 -7.01 33.10 -31.99
C ASN A 172 -7.06 31.86 -31.11
N LYS A 173 -5.95 31.62 -30.42
CA LYS A 173 -5.85 30.56 -29.42
C LYS A 173 -6.04 31.13 -28.03
N TYR A 174 -7.00 30.58 -27.29
CA TYR A 174 -7.26 30.99 -25.91
C TYR A 174 -6.05 30.65 -25.02
N ILE A 175 -5.65 31.61 -24.19
CA ILE A 175 -4.56 31.45 -23.23
C ILE A 175 -5.18 30.98 -21.92
N ASN A 176 -5.24 29.67 -21.73
CA ASN A 176 -5.74 29.09 -20.49
C ASN A 176 -4.79 29.41 -19.31
N LYS A 177 -5.30 30.10 -18.30
CA LYS A 177 -4.59 30.43 -17.06
C LYS A 177 -5.06 29.62 -15.85
N GLU A 178 -6.09 28.79 -16.00
CA GLU A 178 -6.53 27.91 -14.92
C GLU A 178 -5.47 26.86 -14.65
N THR A 179 -5.09 26.76 -13.37
CA THR A 179 -4.17 25.76 -12.88
C THR A 179 -4.83 24.90 -11.81
N THR A 180 -4.25 23.73 -11.59
CA THR A 180 -4.57 22.81 -10.51
C THR A 180 -3.29 22.42 -9.78
N GLU A 181 -3.44 21.66 -8.70
CA GLU A 181 -2.32 21.14 -7.93
C GLU A 181 -2.58 19.70 -7.50
N ILE A 182 -1.50 18.93 -7.35
CA ILE A 182 -1.53 17.57 -6.83
C ILE A 182 -0.66 17.56 -5.57
N THR A 183 -1.30 17.32 -4.43
CA THR A 183 -0.63 17.16 -3.13
C THR A 183 -0.82 15.74 -2.64
N GLY A 184 0.22 15.20 -2.02
CA GLY A 184 0.24 13.80 -1.60
C GLY A 184 1.20 13.57 -0.45
N LYS A 185 1.06 12.41 0.17
CA LYS A 185 1.91 11.95 1.27
C LYS A 185 2.50 10.59 0.97
N LYS A 186 3.67 10.32 1.54
CA LYS A 186 4.32 9.03 1.49
C LYS A 186 4.21 8.34 2.84
N VAL A 187 3.69 7.12 2.82
CA VAL A 187 3.54 6.23 3.97
C VAL A 187 4.52 5.08 3.86
N TRP A 188 5.10 4.70 4.99
CA TRP A 188 6.03 3.58 5.11
C TRP A 188 5.42 2.51 6.02
N GLU A 189 5.20 1.33 5.48
CA GLU A 189 4.79 0.12 6.21
C GLU A 189 6.02 -0.79 6.36
N ASP A 190 6.96 -0.33 7.19
CA ASP A 190 8.30 -0.90 7.27
C ASP A 190 8.81 -1.06 8.69
N TYR A 191 7.89 -1.41 9.59
CA TYR A 191 8.22 -1.65 11.00
C TYR A 191 8.81 -0.43 11.68
N GLN A 192 8.33 0.78 11.34
CA GLN A 192 8.90 2.04 11.81
C GLN A 192 10.40 2.14 11.51
N ASN A 193 10.83 1.61 10.36
CA ASN A 193 12.22 1.51 9.95
C ASN A 193 13.14 0.78 10.95
N LYS A 194 12.61 -0.19 11.73
CA LYS A 194 13.38 -0.98 12.71
C LYS A 194 14.62 -1.65 12.11
N PHE A 195 14.56 -2.04 10.83
CA PHE A 195 15.65 -2.71 10.11
C PHE A 195 16.56 -1.75 9.32
N GLN A 196 16.35 -0.43 9.43
CA GLN A 196 17.17 0.60 8.75
C GLN A 196 17.24 0.42 7.23
N THR A 197 16.16 -0.06 6.62
CA THR A 197 16.05 -0.33 5.17
C THR A 197 15.49 0.85 4.39
N ARG A 198 14.86 1.81 5.08
CA ARG A 198 14.23 2.96 4.43
C ARG A 198 15.29 3.87 3.78
N PRO A 199 15.13 4.24 2.49
CA PRO A 199 16.04 5.18 1.85
C PRO A 199 15.90 6.59 2.40
N MET A 200 16.93 7.43 2.20
CA MET A 200 16.89 8.84 2.62
C MET A 200 15.94 9.70 1.76
N SER A 201 15.71 9.29 0.50
CA SER A 201 14.78 9.94 -0.42
C SER A 201 14.13 8.93 -1.36
N ILE A 202 13.04 9.35 -1.99
CA ILE A 202 12.36 8.66 -3.10
C ILE A 202 12.16 9.65 -4.25
N THR A 203 11.91 9.15 -5.45
CA THR A 203 11.52 9.98 -6.61
C THR A 203 10.07 9.71 -6.95
N VAL A 204 9.23 10.75 -6.83
CA VAL A 204 7.83 10.71 -7.26
C VAL A 204 7.71 11.37 -8.62
N ARG A 205 7.13 10.68 -9.59
CA ARG A 205 6.91 11.16 -10.96
C ARG A 205 5.44 11.46 -11.19
N LEU A 206 5.17 12.64 -11.74
CA LEU A 206 3.85 13.10 -12.17
C LEU A 206 3.72 12.88 -13.67
N TYR A 207 2.67 12.20 -14.07
CA TYR A 207 2.30 11.96 -15.46
C TYR A 207 1.06 12.79 -15.81
N GLN A 208 1.09 13.43 -16.97
CA GLN A 208 -0.01 14.17 -17.56
C GLN A 208 -0.46 13.39 -18.82
N ASN A 209 -1.69 12.86 -18.82
CA ASN A 209 -2.21 12.02 -19.91
C ASN A 209 -1.19 10.93 -20.33
N ASP A 210 -0.69 10.18 -19.35
CA ASP A 210 0.29 9.09 -19.51
C ASP A 210 1.69 9.48 -20.02
N GLN A 211 1.97 10.78 -20.19
CA GLN A 211 3.32 11.29 -20.47
C GLN A 211 3.94 11.88 -19.21
N GLU A 212 5.22 11.57 -18.95
CA GLU A 212 5.92 12.17 -17.81
C GLU A 212 5.99 13.69 -17.97
N TYR A 213 5.47 14.39 -16.97
CA TYR A 213 5.39 15.85 -16.95
C TYR A 213 6.43 16.47 -16.03
N ALA A 214 6.61 15.90 -14.84
CA ALA A 214 7.56 16.36 -13.84
C ALA A 214 7.96 15.22 -12.89
N SER A 215 9.07 15.41 -12.19
CA SER A 215 9.50 14.54 -11.09
C SER A 215 9.92 15.36 -9.88
N LYS A 216 9.76 14.81 -8.68
CA LYS A 216 10.16 15.44 -7.43
C LYS A 216 10.88 14.44 -6.54
N GLU A 217 12.06 14.82 -6.06
CA GLU A 217 12.71 14.12 -4.96
C GLU A 217 11.96 14.45 -3.66
N VAL A 218 11.53 13.42 -2.94
CA VAL A 218 10.80 13.56 -1.67
C VAL A 218 11.69 13.02 -0.55
N LYS A 219 11.78 13.79 0.54
CA LYS A 219 12.52 13.47 1.76
C LYS A 219 11.62 13.69 2.97
N ALA A 220 11.95 13.06 4.08
CA ALA A 220 11.33 13.38 5.37
C ALA A 220 11.57 14.86 5.72
N ASN A 221 10.54 15.54 6.25
CA ASN A 221 10.69 16.85 6.86
C ASN A 221 11.32 16.72 8.28
N GLN A 222 11.46 17.83 8.99
CA GLN A 222 12.00 17.85 10.36
C GLN A 222 11.18 17.05 11.39
N LEU A 223 9.89 16.80 11.11
CA LEU A 223 8.99 15.99 11.94
C LEU A 223 8.96 14.51 11.53
N GLY A 224 9.67 14.15 10.46
CA GLY A 224 9.66 12.79 9.90
C GLY A 224 8.56 12.53 8.86
N ASP A 225 7.70 13.51 8.56
CA ASP A 225 6.64 13.35 7.58
C ASP A 225 7.18 13.48 6.16
N TRP A 226 6.66 12.64 5.26
CA TRP A 226 6.99 12.69 3.84
C TRP A 226 5.80 13.24 3.07
N ASN A 227 5.92 14.47 2.60
CA ASN A 227 4.88 15.14 1.82
C ASN A 227 5.47 15.68 0.52
N TYR A 228 4.65 15.74 -0.52
CA TYR A 228 5.02 16.32 -1.81
C TYR A 228 3.86 17.09 -2.42
N SER A 229 4.22 17.97 -3.34
CA SER A 229 3.28 18.84 -4.05
C SER A 229 3.82 19.19 -5.43
N PHE A 230 2.91 19.17 -6.40
CA PHE A 230 3.10 19.69 -7.75
C PHE A 230 2.07 20.80 -7.94
N THR A 231 2.52 22.04 -8.06
CA THR A 231 1.66 23.24 -8.14
C THR A 231 1.71 23.86 -9.52
N ASN A 232 0.76 24.76 -9.82
CA ASN A 232 0.66 25.47 -11.11
C ASN A 232 0.56 24.53 -12.32
N LEU A 233 -0.10 23.39 -12.15
CA LEU A 233 -0.30 22.42 -13.24
C LEU A 233 -1.41 22.93 -14.15
N PRO A 234 -1.26 22.93 -15.49
CA PRO A 234 -2.34 23.34 -16.36
C PRO A 234 -3.57 22.44 -16.17
N LYS A 235 -4.77 23.03 -16.07
CA LYS A 235 -5.97 22.25 -15.83
C LYS A 235 -6.56 21.62 -17.09
N TYR A 236 -6.48 22.30 -18.24
CA TYR A 236 -7.06 21.83 -19.51
C TYR A 236 -6.03 21.78 -20.62
N ASP A 237 -6.21 20.82 -21.53
CA ASP A 237 -5.43 20.66 -22.75
C ASP A 237 -5.79 21.67 -23.83
N THR A 238 -5.12 21.59 -24.99
CA THR A 238 -5.35 22.47 -26.14
C THR A 238 -6.70 22.27 -26.85
N LYS A 239 -7.53 21.32 -26.40
CA LYS A 239 -8.90 21.07 -26.87
C LYS A 239 -9.97 21.33 -25.80
N GLY A 240 -9.57 21.65 -24.56
CA GLY A 240 -10.46 22.07 -23.47
C GLY A 240 -10.90 20.92 -22.58
N SER A 241 -10.32 19.74 -22.78
CA SER A 241 -10.47 18.57 -21.93
C SER A 241 -9.56 18.71 -20.71
N GLU A 242 -10.03 18.28 -19.53
CA GLU A 242 -9.19 18.29 -18.33
C GLU A 242 -8.01 17.33 -18.49
N TYR A 243 -6.84 17.76 -18.04
CA TYR A 243 -5.68 16.87 -17.97
C TYR A 243 -5.90 15.84 -16.87
N ASN A 244 -5.68 14.57 -17.19
CA ASN A 244 -5.60 13.51 -16.20
C ASN A 244 -4.18 13.45 -15.62
N TYR A 245 -4.05 13.65 -14.32
CA TYR A 245 -2.78 13.57 -13.61
C TYR A 245 -2.70 12.28 -12.80
N THR A 246 -1.65 11.50 -13.05
CA THR A 246 -1.37 10.26 -12.32
C THR A 246 0.04 10.28 -11.74
N LEU A 247 0.29 9.44 -10.75
CA LEU A 247 1.55 9.36 -10.04
C LEU A 247 2.21 8.01 -10.25
N LYS A 248 3.54 8.00 -10.29
CA LYS A 248 4.38 6.81 -10.15
C LYS A 248 5.52 7.10 -9.18
N GLU A 249 6.05 6.05 -8.56
CA GLU A 249 7.29 6.11 -7.79
C GLU A 249 8.37 5.31 -8.51
N ASP A 250 9.61 5.79 -8.49
CA ASP A 250 10.75 4.97 -8.92
C ASP A 250 10.91 3.76 -7.98
N PRO A 251 11.23 2.56 -8.50
CA PRO A 251 11.33 1.35 -7.68
C PRO A 251 12.28 1.53 -6.48
N VAL A 252 11.75 1.28 -5.27
CA VAL A 252 12.55 1.31 -4.04
C VAL A 252 12.99 -0.10 -3.70
N LYS A 253 14.31 -0.32 -3.66
CA LYS A 253 14.90 -1.65 -3.43
C LYS A 253 14.38 -2.29 -2.14
N GLY A 254 13.78 -3.48 -2.25
CA GLY A 254 13.27 -4.26 -1.11
C GLY A 254 11.87 -3.85 -0.65
N TYR A 255 11.22 -2.91 -1.33
CA TYR A 255 9.88 -2.45 -1.01
C TYR A 255 8.92 -2.73 -2.17
N GLU A 256 7.67 -3.00 -1.81
CA GLU A 256 6.55 -3.01 -2.76
C GLU A 256 5.79 -1.69 -2.67
N THR A 257 5.48 -1.09 -3.82
CA THR A 257 4.82 0.21 -3.90
C THR A 257 3.34 0.06 -4.26
N LYS A 258 2.48 0.76 -3.53
CA LYS A 258 1.06 0.94 -3.81
C LYS A 258 0.70 2.42 -3.84
N ILE A 259 -0.10 2.84 -4.82
CA ILE A 259 -0.59 4.22 -4.95
C ILE A 259 -2.12 4.22 -4.87
N ASP A 260 -2.66 4.97 -3.92
CA ASP A 260 -4.10 5.15 -3.72
C ASP A 260 -4.44 6.65 -3.74
N GLY A 261 -5.09 7.10 -4.81
CA GLY A 261 -5.25 8.52 -5.13
C GLY A 261 -3.89 9.22 -5.22
N THR A 262 -3.60 10.08 -4.23
CA THR A 262 -2.32 10.78 -4.10
C THR A 262 -1.47 10.30 -2.92
N THR A 263 -1.86 9.21 -2.25
CA THR A 263 -1.03 8.59 -1.20
C THR A 263 -0.19 7.48 -1.80
N ILE A 264 1.12 7.54 -1.59
CA ILE A 264 2.05 6.47 -1.96
C ILE A 264 2.40 5.71 -0.70
N THR A 265 2.24 4.39 -0.70
CA THR A 265 2.62 3.49 0.39
C THR A 265 3.70 2.55 -0.09
N ASN A 266 4.82 2.48 0.63
CA ASN A 266 5.79 1.40 0.45
C ASN A 266 5.77 0.45 1.63
N SER A 267 5.65 -0.83 1.34
CA SER A 267 5.63 -1.90 2.33
C SER A 267 6.92 -2.71 2.24
N TYR A 268 7.56 -2.94 3.39
CA TYR A 268 8.78 -3.75 3.49
C TYR A 268 8.44 -5.13 4.03
N GLU A 269 8.73 -6.16 3.24
CA GLU A 269 8.62 -7.54 3.69
C GLU A 269 9.98 -8.02 4.21
N ASN A 270 10.07 -8.33 5.50
CA ASN A 270 11.27 -8.91 6.08
C ASN A 270 11.33 -10.41 5.70
N LYS A 271 12.43 -10.83 5.07
CA LYS A 271 12.64 -12.21 4.60
C LYS A 271 13.54 -13.04 5.51
N GLU A 272 13.89 -12.54 6.70
CA GLU A 272 14.63 -13.32 7.69
C GLU A 272 13.79 -14.50 8.17
N THR A 273 14.40 -15.67 8.13
CA THR A 273 13.83 -16.89 8.67
C THR A 273 14.58 -17.34 9.92
N THR A 274 13.88 -18.11 10.73
CA THR A 274 14.42 -18.85 11.87
C THR A 274 14.05 -20.32 11.73
N GLU A 275 14.51 -21.12 12.67
CA GLU A 275 14.27 -22.55 12.74
C GLU A 275 14.02 -22.98 14.18
N ILE A 276 13.23 -24.04 14.34
CA ILE A 276 12.93 -24.63 15.64
C ILE A 276 13.24 -26.11 15.56
N SER A 277 14.20 -26.56 16.36
CA SER A 277 14.52 -27.97 16.54
C SER A 277 14.22 -28.41 17.96
N GLY A 278 13.82 -29.67 18.11
CA GLY A 278 13.52 -30.27 19.40
C GLY A 278 13.94 -31.72 19.46
N LYS A 279 14.12 -32.21 20.69
CA LYS A 279 14.44 -33.61 20.99
C LYS A 279 13.23 -34.27 21.63
N LYS A 280 13.01 -35.54 21.28
CA LYS A 280 12.05 -36.41 21.96
C LYS A 280 12.77 -37.33 22.93
N ILE A 281 12.25 -37.43 24.15
CA ILE A 281 12.76 -38.31 25.21
C ILE A 281 11.64 -39.27 25.62
N TRP A 282 11.99 -40.54 25.76
CA TRP A 282 11.12 -41.58 26.27
C TRP A 282 11.60 -42.05 27.65
N LYS A 283 10.74 -41.91 28.67
CA LYS A 283 10.92 -42.46 30.02
C LYS A 283 9.98 -43.65 30.19
N ASP A 284 10.35 -44.77 29.57
CA ASP A 284 9.51 -45.96 29.44
C ASP A 284 10.29 -47.27 29.55
N PHE A 285 11.36 -47.24 30.35
CA PHE A 285 12.17 -48.42 30.66
C PHE A 285 12.72 -49.10 29.42
N GLN A 286 13.25 -48.31 28.48
CA GLN A 286 13.75 -48.80 27.19
C GLN A 286 12.67 -49.59 26.41
N ASN A 287 11.42 -49.11 26.47
CA ASN A 287 10.26 -49.74 25.83
C ASN A 287 10.01 -51.19 26.30
N LYS A 288 10.26 -51.52 27.57
CA LYS A 288 10.07 -52.87 28.17
C LYS A 288 8.70 -53.47 27.88
N PHE A 289 7.65 -52.65 27.84
CA PHE A 289 6.26 -53.06 27.65
C PHE A 289 5.78 -53.05 26.18
N MET A 290 6.66 -52.71 25.23
CA MET A 290 6.33 -52.62 23.80
C MET A 290 5.13 -51.69 23.50
N THR A 291 4.97 -50.63 24.28
CA THR A 291 3.86 -49.66 24.15
C THR A 291 4.22 -48.39 23.39
N ARG A 292 5.52 -48.16 23.14
CA ARG A 292 5.98 -46.99 22.40
C ARG A 292 5.42 -47.04 20.96
N PRO A 293 4.76 -45.99 20.47
CA PRO A 293 4.26 -45.97 19.10
C PRO A 293 5.43 -45.87 18.09
N ASP A 294 5.16 -46.21 16.84
CA ASP A 294 6.13 -46.07 15.75
C ASP A 294 6.39 -44.60 15.37
N SER A 295 5.41 -43.73 15.61
CA SER A 295 5.49 -42.29 15.36
C SER A 295 4.73 -41.47 16.41
N ILE A 296 5.07 -40.19 16.48
CA ILE A 296 4.32 -39.16 17.22
C ILE A 296 4.04 -37.98 16.30
N THR A 297 3.04 -37.18 16.64
CA THR A 297 2.73 -35.94 15.92
C THR A 297 3.14 -34.74 16.76
N VAL A 298 4.06 -33.94 16.25
CA VAL A 298 4.50 -32.67 16.86
C VAL A 298 3.91 -31.50 16.09
N ARG A 299 3.23 -30.61 16.81
CA ARG A 299 2.59 -29.40 16.28
C ARG A 299 3.37 -28.17 16.70
N LEU A 300 3.76 -27.34 15.73
CA LEU A 300 4.38 -26.03 15.94
C LEU A 300 3.29 -24.96 15.98
N TYR A 301 3.32 -24.14 17.02
CA TYR A 301 2.44 -22.99 17.20
C TYR A 301 3.24 -21.70 17.03
N GLN A 302 2.73 -20.78 16.22
CA GLN A 302 3.22 -19.43 16.01
C GLN A 302 2.26 -18.46 16.72
N ASN A 303 2.75 -17.75 17.75
CA ASN A 303 1.91 -16.85 18.58
C ASN A 303 0.61 -17.52 19.06
N ALA A 304 0.73 -18.76 19.57
CA ALA A 304 -0.36 -19.62 20.05
C ALA A 304 -1.36 -20.13 18.98
N LYS A 305 -1.16 -19.83 17.70
CA LYS A 305 -1.92 -20.42 16.59
C LYS A 305 -1.13 -21.56 15.95
N GLU A 306 -1.77 -22.69 15.68
CA GLU A 306 -1.12 -23.79 14.96
C GLU A 306 -0.60 -23.31 13.59
N TYR A 307 0.65 -23.66 13.27
CA TYR A 307 1.35 -23.18 12.08
C TYR A 307 1.86 -24.31 11.18
N LYS A 308 2.59 -25.28 11.75
CA LYS A 308 3.09 -26.47 11.04
C LYS A 308 2.89 -27.72 11.89
N VAL A 309 2.82 -28.87 11.24
CA VAL A 309 2.73 -30.18 11.89
C VAL A 309 3.80 -31.09 11.28
N GLN A 310 4.47 -31.88 12.12
CA GLN A 310 5.48 -32.84 11.70
C GLN A 310 5.20 -34.19 12.37
N GLU A 311 5.16 -35.26 11.56
CA GLU A 311 5.23 -36.62 12.06
C GLU A 311 6.70 -36.96 12.37
N VAL A 312 6.97 -37.44 13.58
CA VAL A 312 8.32 -37.77 14.05
C VAL A 312 8.41 -39.27 14.31
N LYS A 313 9.44 -39.91 13.77
CA LYS A 313 9.69 -41.36 13.86
C LYS A 313 11.12 -41.61 14.33
N ALA A 314 11.37 -42.77 14.93
CA ALA A 314 12.74 -43.24 15.17
C ALA A 314 13.44 -43.47 13.83
N THR A 315 14.54 -42.76 13.56
CA THR A 315 15.45 -43.07 12.44
C THR A 315 16.81 -43.47 13.00
N LYS A 316 17.59 -44.24 12.24
CA LYS A 316 18.96 -44.63 12.63
C LYS A 316 19.90 -43.43 12.83
N ALA A 317 19.55 -42.26 12.31
CA ALA A 317 20.38 -41.06 12.30
C ALA A 317 20.00 -40.04 13.39
N ASP A 318 18.70 -39.87 13.68
CA ASP A 318 18.22 -38.68 14.40
C ASP A 318 17.52 -38.93 15.74
N ASP A 319 17.46 -40.18 16.25
CA ASP A 319 16.95 -40.52 17.60
C ASP A 319 15.74 -39.68 18.06
N TRP A 320 14.68 -39.67 17.23
CA TRP A 320 13.43 -38.92 17.44
C TRP A 320 13.53 -37.37 17.50
N ASN A 321 14.61 -36.77 17.01
CA ASN A 321 14.69 -35.33 16.84
C ASN A 321 13.76 -34.84 15.72
N TYR A 322 13.32 -33.59 15.83
CA TYR A 322 12.47 -32.95 14.82
C TYR A 322 12.91 -31.51 14.57
N ARG A 323 12.50 -30.96 13.42
CA ARG A 323 12.98 -29.67 12.93
C ARG A 323 11.96 -29.00 12.02
N PHE A 324 11.64 -27.76 12.34
CA PHE A 324 10.87 -26.86 11.49
C PHE A 324 11.79 -25.76 10.97
N SER A 325 12.08 -25.76 9.67
CA SER A 325 12.90 -24.75 8.99
C SER A 325 12.05 -23.68 8.31
N ASP A 326 12.72 -22.63 7.83
CA ASP A 326 12.16 -21.55 7.01
C ASP A 326 10.92 -20.92 7.66
N LEU A 327 11.02 -20.65 8.96
CA LEU A 327 9.96 -20.02 9.74
C LEU A 327 10.15 -18.51 9.68
N PRO A 328 9.13 -17.70 9.36
CA PRO A 328 9.29 -16.25 9.38
C PRO A 328 9.69 -15.81 10.79
N LYS A 329 10.67 -14.90 10.89
CA LYS A 329 11.16 -14.44 12.20
C LYS A 329 10.30 -13.33 12.79
N TYR A 330 9.73 -12.46 11.94
CA TYR A 330 8.98 -11.28 12.37
C TYR A 330 7.55 -11.26 11.81
N ASP A 331 6.60 -10.75 12.59
CA ASP A 331 5.23 -10.47 12.14
C ASP A 331 5.15 -9.19 11.28
N ILE A 332 3.97 -8.90 10.73
CA ILE A 332 3.70 -7.69 9.91
C ILE A 332 3.85 -6.36 10.67
N LYS A 333 4.08 -6.40 12.00
CA LYS A 333 4.38 -5.24 12.84
C LYS A 333 5.84 -5.19 13.31
N GLY A 334 6.64 -6.20 12.96
CA GLY A 334 8.08 -6.25 13.22
C GLY A 334 8.41 -6.86 14.59
N ASN A 335 7.45 -7.51 15.23
CA ASN A 335 7.65 -8.26 16.47
C ASN A 335 8.13 -9.67 16.13
N GLU A 336 9.02 -10.22 16.94
CA GLU A 336 9.46 -11.61 16.74
C GLU A 336 8.31 -12.58 16.99
N TYR A 337 8.19 -13.59 16.13
CA TYR A 337 7.25 -14.67 16.35
C TYR A 337 7.71 -15.53 17.52
N ASN A 338 6.80 -15.77 18.47
CA ASN A 338 7.02 -16.76 19.51
C ASN A 338 6.60 -18.15 19.01
N TYR A 339 7.55 -19.06 18.90
CA TYR A 339 7.32 -20.44 18.48
C TYR A 339 7.34 -21.40 19.66
N THR A 340 6.29 -22.20 19.79
CA THR A 340 6.18 -23.27 20.79
C THR A 340 5.71 -24.56 20.14
N VAL A 341 5.90 -25.68 20.83
CA VAL A 341 5.56 -27.02 20.32
C VAL A 341 4.59 -27.72 21.26
N LYS A 342 3.76 -28.59 20.71
CA LYS A 342 2.95 -29.56 21.46
C LYS A 342 3.01 -30.92 20.77
N GLU A 343 2.75 -31.97 21.55
CA GLU A 343 2.55 -33.31 21.03
C GLU A 343 1.07 -33.67 21.10
N ASP A 344 0.58 -34.43 20.13
CA ASP A 344 -0.72 -35.08 20.25
C ASP A 344 -0.66 -36.16 21.36
N PRO A 345 -1.75 -36.38 22.13
CA PRO A 345 -1.74 -37.34 23.23
C PRO A 345 -1.30 -38.74 22.79
N VAL A 346 -0.31 -39.31 23.48
CA VAL A 346 0.16 -40.68 23.25
C VAL A 346 -0.46 -41.62 24.28
N LYS A 347 -1.14 -42.67 23.80
CA LYS A 347 -1.83 -43.64 24.66
C LYS A 347 -0.87 -44.29 25.67
N ASN A 348 -1.25 -44.33 26.94
CA ASN A 348 -0.46 -44.85 28.09
C ASN A 348 0.76 -44.00 28.49
N TYR A 349 0.90 -42.79 27.94
CA TYR A 349 1.97 -41.88 28.30
C TYR A 349 1.43 -40.54 28.79
N GLU A 350 2.17 -39.93 29.71
CA GLU A 350 2.00 -38.53 30.09
C GLU A 350 3.09 -37.69 29.41
N THR A 351 2.66 -36.66 28.67
CA THR A 351 3.54 -35.77 27.90
C THR A 351 3.89 -34.53 28.72
N LYS A 352 5.18 -34.20 28.77
CA LYS A 352 5.71 -32.92 29.29
C LYS A 352 6.55 -32.23 28.22
N VAL A 353 6.32 -30.93 28.01
CA VAL A 353 7.09 -30.10 27.06
C VAL A 353 7.87 -29.02 27.82
N GLU A 354 9.19 -29.01 27.67
CA GLU A 354 10.10 -28.01 28.25
C GLU A 354 10.91 -27.35 27.13
N GLY A 355 10.58 -26.08 26.82
CA GLY A 355 11.09 -25.41 25.62
C GLY A 355 10.63 -26.13 24.36
N THR A 356 11.57 -26.78 23.67
CA THR A 356 11.31 -27.66 22.51
C THR A 356 11.62 -29.12 22.78
N THR A 357 11.92 -29.50 24.03
CA THR A 357 12.12 -30.91 24.39
C THR A 357 10.79 -31.51 24.83
N ILE A 358 10.41 -32.62 24.20
CA ILE A 358 9.19 -33.35 24.54
C ILE A 358 9.61 -34.62 25.28
N THR A 359 9.09 -34.83 26.49
CA THR A 359 9.32 -36.05 27.27
C THR A 359 8.00 -36.78 27.46
N ASN A 360 7.95 -38.05 27.05
CA ASN A 360 6.85 -38.95 27.41
C ASN A 360 7.27 -39.89 28.51
N THR A 361 6.51 -39.89 29.60
CA THR A 361 6.68 -40.82 30.72
C THR A 361 5.61 -41.89 30.62
N TYR A 362 6.02 -43.15 30.64
CA TYR A 362 5.07 -44.25 30.62
C TYR A 362 4.26 -44.25 31.92
N THR A 363 2.94 -44.29 31.80
CA THR A 363 2.01 -44.40 32.92
C THR A 363 1.44 -45.80 32.91
N ASN A 364 1.98 -46.69 33.75
CA ASN A 364 1.39 -48.02 33.88
C ASN A 364 0.06 -47.90 34.64
N LYS A 365 -1.03 -48.32 34.01
CA LYS A 365 -2.37 -48.38 34.60
C LYS A 365 -2.80 -49.80 34.98
N GLU A 366 -1.92 -50.77 34.79
CA GLU A 366 -2.17 -52.14 35.22
C GLU A 366 -2.21 -52.20 36.75
N ILE A 367 -3.29 -52.82 37.23
CA ILE A 367 -3.57 -53.00 38.63
C ILE A 367 -3.75 -54.48 38.93
N THR A 368 -3.31 -54.90 40.10
CA THR A 368 -3.54 -56.22 40.65
C THR A 368 -4.42 -56.16 41.90
N LYS A 369 -4.73 -57.32 42.45
CA LYS A 369 -5.38 -57.48 43.75
C LYS A 369 -4.64 -58.53 44.57
N ILE A 370 -4.64 -58.35 45.89
CA ILE A 370 -4.09 -59.30 46.86
C ILE A 370 -5.24 -59.78 47.74
N SER A 371 -5.49 -61.09 47.73
CA SER A 371 -6.51 -61.75 48.55
C SER A 371 -5.86 -62.75 49.49
N GLY A 372 -6.42 -62.90 50.68
CA GLY A 372 -5.96 -63.86 51.67
C GLY A 372 -7.11 -64.35 52.55
N GLU A 373 -6.87 -65.49 53.19
CA GLU A 373 -7.78 -66.12 54.14
C GLU A 373 -7.21 -66.02 55.54
N LYS A 374 -8.09 -65.93 56.53
CA LYS A 374 -7.74 -65.98 57.95
C LYS A 374 -8.26 -67.28 58.56
N ILE A 375 -7.34 -68.03 59.14
CA ILE A 375 -7.58 -69.32 59.80
C ILE A 375 -7.35 -69.18 61.30
N TRP A 376 -8.29 -69.72 62.08
CA TRP A 376 -8.19 -69.81 63.54
C TRP A 376 -7.90 -71.26 63.95
N LYS A 377 -6.83 -71.47 64.72
CA LYS A 377 -6.47 -72.74 65.37
C LYS A 377 -6.73 -72.62 66.87
N ASP A 378 -8.00 -72.68 67.24
CA ASP A 378 -8.51 -72.34 68.58
C ASP A 378 -9.64 -73.26 69.07
N ASP A 379 -9.67 -74.50 68.58
CA ASP A 379 -10.70 -75.50 68.89
C ASP A 379 -12.14 -74.99 68.69
N GLN A 380 -12.41 -74.35 67.54
CA GLN A 380 -13.72 -73.77 67.22
C GLN A 380 -14.14 -72.70 68.24
N ASN A 381 -13.19 -71.85 68.63
CA ASN A 381 -13.37 -70.79 69.63
C ASN A 381 -13.88 -71.32 70.99
N LYS A 382 -13.36 -72.48 71.43
CA LYS A 382 -13.77 -73.15 72.68
C LYS A 382 -13.72 -72.23 73.92
N PHE A 383 -12.75 -71.32 73.95
CA PHE A 383 -12.50 -70.40 75.07
C PHE A 383 -13.23 -69.06 74.94
N GLN A 384 -13.98 -68.82 73.87
CA GLN A 384 -14.68 -67.57 73.59
C GLN A 384 -13.77 -66.33 73.59
N THR A 385 -12.49 -66.51 73.24
CA THR A 385 -11.45 -65.47 73.21
C THR A 385 -11.23 -64.88 71.81
N ARG A 386 -11.81 -65.48 70.76
CA ARG A 386 -11.68 -64.96 69.39
C ARG A 386 -12.33 -63.58 69.28
N PRO A 387 -11.62 -62.55 68.79
CA PRO A 387 -12.19 -61.22 68.59
C PRO A 387 -13.22 -61.22 67.46
N ASN A 388 -14.11 -60.23 67.48
CA ASN A 388 -15.12 -60.03 66.42
C ASN A 388 -14.52 -59.47 65.11
N ALA A 389 -13.32 -58.88 65.18
CA ALA A 389 -12.60 -58.34 64.04
C ALA A 389 -11.08 -58.48 64.24
N ILE A 390 -10.33 -58.47 63.14
CA ILE A 390 -8.87 -58.34 63.13
C ILE A 390 -8.47 -57.21 62.18
N THR A 391 -7.28 -56.64 62.37
CA THR A 391 -6.73 -55.62 61.47
C THR A 391 -5.61 -56.23 60.63
N VAL A 392 -5.81 -56.28 59.31
CA VAL A 392 -4.82 -56.74 58.34
C VAL A 392 -4.20 -55.54 57.61
N ARG A 393 -2.88 -55.48 57.56
CA ARG A 393 -2.09 -54.42 56.92
C ARG A 393 -1.37 -54.98 55.69
N LEU A 394 -1.56 -54.34 54.55
CA LEU A 394 -0.82 -54.61 53.32
C LEU A 394 0.41 -53.71 53.24
N TYR A 395 1.57 -54.31 53.01
CA TYR A 395 2.83 -53.62 52.77
C TYR A 395 3.22 -53.72 51.30
N GLN A 396 3.70 -52.62 50.73
CA GLN A 396 4.23 -52.49 49.38
C GLN A 396 5.73 -52.16 49.50
N ASN A 397 6.62 -53.06 49.04
CA ASN A 397 8.07 -52.95 49.22
C ASN A 397 8.44 -52.56 50.67
N ASP A 398 7.93 -53.32 51.64
CA ASP A 398 8.13 -53.15 53.09
C ASP A 398 7.57 -51.86 53.72
N LYS A 399 6.86 -51.02 52.95
CA LYS A 399 6.15 -49.84 53.46
C LYS A 399 4.65 -50.11 53.56
N GLU A 400 4.03 -49.78 54.68
CA GLU A 400 2.58 -49.90 54.84
C GLU A 400 1.86 -49.10 53.73
N TYR A 401 0.91 -49.76 53.05
CA TYR A 401 0.22 -49.23 51.88
C TYR A 401 -1.30 -49.12 52.09
N LYS A 402 -1.94 -50.19 52.61
CA LYS A 402 -3.37 -50.22 52.92
C LYS A 402 -3.63 -50.99 54.21
N VAL A 403 -4.74 -50.70 54.87
CA VAL A 403 -5.21 -51.41 56.07
C VAL A 403 -6.66 -51.80 55.86
N GLN A 404 -7.04 -53.00 56.32
CA GLN A 404 -8.40 -53.51 56.24
C GLN A 404 -8.77 -54.17 57.58
N GLU A 405 -9.90 -53.77 58.15
CA GLU A 405 -10.55 -54.53 59.22
C GLU A 405 -11.31 -55.71 58.59
N VAL A 406 -11.11 -56.90 59.14
CA VAL A 406 -11.66 -58.16 58.64
C VAL A 406 -12.54 -58.76 59.73
N THR A 407 -13.74 -59.19 59.37
CA THR A 407 -14.68 -59.92 60.23
C THR A 407 -15.05 -61.24 59.56
N ALA A 408 -15.67 -62.15 60.32
CA ALA A 408 -16.32 -63.31 59.72
C ALA A 408 -17.39 -62.87 58.71
N ASN A 409 -17.54 -63.61 57.60
CA ASN A 409 -18.68 -63.50 56.70
C ASN A 409 -19.90 -64.27 57.25
N GLU A 410 -21.00 -64.33 56.48
CA GLU A 410 -22.24 -65.03 56.88
C GLU A 410 -22.06 -66.55 57.09
N THR A 411 -21.04 -67.17 56.50
CA THR A 411 -20.72 -68.60 56.65
C THR A 411 -19.70 -68.87 57.75
N GLY A 412 -19.19 -67.81 58.41
CA GLY A 412 -18.18 -67.90 59.46
C GLY A 412 -16.72 -67.85 58.98
N ASP A 413 -16.50 -67.75 57.67
CA ASP A 413 -15.17 -67.68 57.05
C ASP A 413 -14.61 -66.26 57.09
N TRP A 414 -13.29 -66.13 57.22
CA TRP A 414 -12.62 -64.84 57.29
C TRP A 414 -11.76 -64.66 56.05
N ASN A 415 -12.13 -63.71 55.19
CA ASN A 415 -11.43 -63.41 53.94
C ASN A 415 -11.23 -61.91 53.78
N TYR A 416 -10.12 -61.51 53.17
CA TYR A 416 -9.84 -60.11 52.88
C TYR A 416 -9.29 -59.93 51.47
N THR A 417 -9.43 -58.73 50.90
CA THR A 417 -8.98 -58.44 49.53
C THR A 417 -8.66 -56.96 49.38
N PHE A 418 -7.42 -56.68 48.98
CA PHE A 418 -6.96 -55.37 48.57
C PHE A 418 -6.99 -55.26 47.04
N VAL A 419 -7.79 -54.35 46.49
CA VAL A 419 -7.91 -54.10 45.05
C VAL A 419 -7.17 -52.84 44.60
N ASN A 420 -7.06 -52.63 43.28
CA ASN A 420 -6.48 -51.44 42.66
C ASN A 420 -5.05 -51.18 43.15
N LEU A 421 -4.22 -52.22 43.15
CA LEU A 421 -2.82 -52.15 43.57
C LEU A 421 -1.94 -51.98 42.32
N PRO A 422 -1.10 -50.94 42.21
CA PRO A 422 -0.21 -50.80 41.07
C PRO A 422 0.74 -52.01 40.99
N ILE A 423 0.98 -52.53 39.78
CA ILE A 423 1.89 -53.68 39.62
C ILE A 423 3.35 -53.22 39.64
N TYR A 424 3.65 -52.04 39.10
CA TYR A 424 5.03 -51.57 38.94
C TYR A 424 5.26 -50.21 39.58
N ASP A 425 6.48 -50.01 40.07
CA ASP A 425 6.95 -48.72 40.56
C ASP A 425 7.30 -47.74 39.43
N ASN A 426 7.71 -46.52 39.81
CA ASN A 426 8.11 -45.47 38.87
C ASN A 426 9.39 -45.81 38.08
N GLU A 427 10.08 -46.89 38.42
CA GLU A 427 11.28 -47.41 37.78
C GLU A 427 11.00 -48.67 36.94
N GLY A 428 9.75 -49.13 36.90
CA GLY A 428 9.31 -50.28 36.12
C GLY A 428 9.62 -51.64 36.75
N ASN A 429 9.94 -51.65 38.06
CA ASN A 429 10.11 -52.86 38.86
C ASN A 429 8.76 -53.27 39.45
N GLU A 430 8.51 -54.57 39.58
CA GLU A 430 7.27 -55.07 40.21
C GLU A 430 7.27 -54.75 41.71
N TYR A 431 6.12 -54.30 42.21
CA TYR A 431 5.90 -54.14 43.63
C TYR A 431 5.76 -55.51 44.30
N ASN A 432 6.55 -55.73 45.35
CA ASN A 432 6.37 -56.85 46.25
C ASN A 432 5.29 -56.51 47.30
N TYR A 433 4.24 -57.32 47.37
CA TYR A 433 3.15 -57.14 48.33
C TYR A 433 3.17 -58.23 49.40
N THR A 434 3.19 -57.82 50.66
CA THR A 434 3.12 -58.71 51.83
C THR A 434 2.05 -58.23 52.81
N VAL A 435 1.61 -59.11 53.70
CA VAL A 435 0.58 -58.81 54.69
C VAL A 435 1.10 -58.99 56.11
N LYS A 436 0.58 -58.21 57.06
CA LYS A 436 0.76 -58.40 58.50
C LYS A 436 -0.59 -58.27 59.21
N GLU A 437 -0.69 -58.88 60.38
CA GLU A 437 -1.81 -58.70 61.29
C GLU A 437 -1.36 -57.89 62.50
N ASP A 438 -2.22 -57.01 63.03
CA ASP A 438 -1.99 -56.41 64.34
C ASP A 438 -2.08 -57.50 65.43
N PRO A 439 -1.27 -57.42 66.51
CA PRO A 439 -1.26 -58.45 67.56
C PRO A 439 -2.66 -58.71 68.10
N VAL A 440 -3.05 -59.98 68.14
CA VAL A 440 -4.32 -60.43 68.74
C VAL A 440 -4.02 -61.03 70.11
N GLU A 441 -4.58 -60.44 71.16
CA GLU A 441 -4.37 -60.89 72.55
C GLU A 441 -4.77 -62.36 72.73
N GLY A 442 -3.90 -63.15 73.36
CA GLY A 442 -4.09 -64.60 73.56
C GLY A 442 -3.80 -65.47 72.33
N TYR A 443 -3.26 -64.92 71.25
CA TYR A 443 -2.94 -65.65 70.02
C TYR A 443 -1.53 -65.40 69.52
N GLU A 444 -0.92 -66.45 68.97
CA GLU A 444 0.31 -66.35 68.19
C GLU A 444 -0.01 -66.36 66.69
N THR A 445 0.44 -65.33 65.97
CA THR A 445 0.19 -65.14 64.53
C THR A 445 1.31 -65.74 63.69
N LYS A 446 0.95 -66.55 62.69
CA LYS A 446 1.82 -67.02 61.61
C LYS A 446 1.26 -66.62 60.25
N ILE A 447 2.11 -66.16 59.34
CA ILE A 447 1.72 -65.74 57.99
C ILE A 447 2.41 -66.64 56.96
N GLU A 448 1.60 -67.27 56.09
CA GLU A 448 2.06 -68.15 55.01
C GLU A 448 1.55 -67.59 53.67
N GLY A 449 2.40 -66.87 52.94
CA GLY A 449 1.98 -66.10 51.75
C GLY A 449 1.04 -64.98 52.15
N THR A 450 -0.24 -65.10 51.80
CA THR A 450 -1.31 -64.19 52.23
C THR A 450 -2.27 -64.83 53.25
N THR A 451 -2.06 -66.09 53.63
CA THR A 451 -2.88 -66.74 54.65
C THR A 451 -2.38 -66.36 56.03
N ILE A 452 -3.28 -65.85 56.89
CA ILE A 452 -2.99 -65.51 58.28
C ILE A 452 -3.54 -66.62 59.16
N ILE A 453 -2.72 -67.15 60.05
CA ILE A 453 -3.09 -68.25 60.95
C ILE A 453 -2.85 -67.79 62.38
N ASN A 454 -3.91 -67.72 63.20
CA ASN A 454 -3.74 -67.50 64.64
C ASN A 454 -3.94 -68.79 65.39
N THR A 455 -2.98 -69.11 66.26
CA THR A 455 -3.05 -70.26 67.17
C THR A 455 -3.29 -69.75 68.58
N HIS A 456 -4.32 -70.25 69.24
CA HIS A 456 -4.64 -69.85 70.61
C HIS A 456 -3.52 -70.28 71.56
N VAL A 457 -3.03 -69.36 72.39
CA VAL A 457 -2.03 -69.61 73.41
C VAL A 457 -2.75 -69.64 74.77
N PRO A 458 -2.87 -70.80 75.44
CA PRO A 458 -3.50 -70.88 76.75
C PRO A 458 -2.74 -70.03 77.77
N GLU A 459 -3.42 -69.18 78.52
CA GLU A 459 -2.83 -68.55 79.71
C GLU A 459 -2.54 -69.61 80.77
N GLU A 460 -1.31 -69.69 81.27
CA GLU A 460 -1.01 -70.50 82.46
C GLU A 460 -1.71 -69.89 83.69
N PRO A 461 -2.32 -70.70 84.58
CA PRO A 461 -2.97 -70.20 85.78
C PRO A 461 -1.94 -69.59 86.73
N THR A 462 -1.96 -68.27 86.88
CA THR A 462 -1.19 -67.59 87.94
C THR A 462 -1.88 -67.81 89.29
N ASN A 463 -1.34 -68.75 90.07
CA ASN A 463 -1.69 -68.92 91.48
C ASN A 463 -1.05 -67.80 92.31
N SER A 464 -1.86 -67.13 93.12
CA SER A 464 -1.43 -66.08 94.05
C SER A 464 -0.81 -66.65 95.33
N THR A 465 0.00 -65.77 95.97
CA THR A 465 0.44 -65.72 97.39
C THR A 465 1.49 -66.71 97.89
N ASP A 466 2.71 -66.23 98.18
CA ASP A 466 3.09 -65.84 99.55
C ASP A 466 4.29 -64.86 99.61
N ILE A 467 4.41 -64.18 100.74
CA ILE A 467 5.14 -62.93 101.03
C ILE A 467 6.48 -63.20 101.75
N GLU A 468 7.58 -62.50 101.41
CA GLU A 468 8.49 -61.93 102.43
C GLU A 468 9.32 -60.73 101.91
N GLN A 469 9.53 -59.78 102.81
CA GLN A 469 9.96 -58.40 102.64
C GLN A 469 11.46 -58.22 102.34
N ASP A 470 11.80 -57.18 101.57
CA ASP A 470 12.67 -56.13 102.12
C ASP A 470 12.25 -54.76 101.61
N HIS A 471 12.16 -53.82 102.54
CA HIS A 471 11.76 -52.44 102.33
C HIS A 471 12.98 -51.62 101.89
N ASP A 472 12.76 -50.66 101.00
CA ASP A 472 12.83 -49.21 101.31
C ASP A 472 13.38 -48.39 100.12
N LYS A 473 12.48 -47.74 99.36
CA LYS A 473 12.30 -46.27 99.36
C LYS A 473 11.44 -45.80 98.19
N ILE A 474 10.35 -45.17 98.59
CA ILE A 474 9.28 -44.55 97.80
C ILE A 474 9.73 -43.16 97.34
N GLU A 475 9.39 -42.77 96.11
CA GLU A 475 8.63 -41.52 95.91
C GLU A 475 7.81 -41.51 94.62
N HIS A 476 6.57 -41.05 94.79
CA HIS A 476 5.44 -40.99 93.86
C HIS A 476 5.73 -40.13 92.60
N ILE A 477 5.02 -40.24 91.47
CA ILE A 477 3.69 -39.64 91.24
C ILE A 477 3.12 -40.08 89.86
N LYS A 478 1.81 -40.38 89.85
CA LYS A 478 0.90 -40.61 88.70
C LYS A 478 0.96 -39.52 87.62
N HIS A 479 0.73 -39.87 86.35
CA HIS A 479 -0.09 -39.06 85.42
C HIS A 479 -0.63 -39.89 84.22
N TYR A 480 -1.90 -39.67 83.87
CA TYR A 480 -2.62 -40.22 82.71
C TYR A 480 -2.14 -39.58 81.38
N PRO A 481 -2.28 -40.23 80.21
CA PRO A 481 -2.22 -39.53 78.93
C PRO A 481 -3.60 -38.96 78.54
N LYS A 482 -3.65 -37.65 78.27
CA LYS A 482 -4.77 -36.96 77.62
C LYS A 482 -4.68 -37.12 76.10
N THR A 483 -5.85 -37.32 75.49
CA THR A 483 -6.11 -37.23 74.05
C THR A 483 -5.78 -35.85 73.48
N GLY A 484 -5.00 -35.81 72.41
CA GLY A 484 -4.75 -34.62 71.59
C GLY A 484 -5.01 -34.93 70.12
N SER A 485 -6.13 -34.43 69.61
CA SER A 485 -6.49 -34.42 68.20
C SER A 485 -5.54 -33.50 67.41
N ILE A 486 -4.97 -34.00 66.31
CA ILE A 486 -4.26 -33.17 65.34
C ILE A 486 -5.04 -33.24 64.02
N GLN A 487 -5.75 -32.15 63.71
CA GLN A 487 -6.35 -31.92 62.40
C GLN A 487 -5.31 -31.40 61.41
N GLN A 488 -5.34 -32.00 60.22
CA GLN A 488 -4.70 -31.52 58.98
C GLN A 488 -5.35 -30.21 58.50
N PRO A 489 -4.64 -29.30 57.81
CA PRO A 489 -5.29 -28.23 57.06
C PRO A 489 -5.43 -28.61 55.58
N ILE A 490 -6.68 -28.67 55.12
CA ILE A 490 -7.04 -28.51 53.71
C ILE A 490 -7.28 -27.02 53.43
N LEU A 491 -6.66 -26.54 52.36
CA LEU A 491 -7.05 -25.47 51.42
C LEU A 491 -8.32 -24.65 51.75
N LYS A 492 -8.18 -23.32 51.83
CA LYS A 492 -9.22 -22.37 51.37
C LYS A 492 -8.60 -21.24 50.55
N ILE A 493 -9.11 -21.12 49.34
CA ILE A 493 -8.99 -20.00 48.39
C ILE A 493 -10.01 -18.91 48.78
N VAL A 494 -9.83 -17.72 48.18
CA VAL A 494 -10.65 -16.48 48.17
C VAL A 494 -10.14 -15.47 49.21
N GLY A 495 -9.71 -14.26 48.88
CA GLY A 495 -9.76 -13.45 47.66
C GLY A 495 -9.77 -11.98 48.08
N LEU A 496 -9.27 -11.09 47.21
CA LEU A 496 -9.38 -9.61 47.27
C LEU A 496 -8.50 -8.90 48.32
N VAL A 497 -7.80 -7.78 48.07
CA VAL A 497 -7.47 -6.97 46.88
C VAL A 497 -6.58 -5.81 47.39
N LEU A 498 -5.95 -5.07 46.47
CA LEU A 498 -5.43 -3.68 46.58
C LEU A 498 -3.96 -3.43 47.04
N ILE A 499 -3.21 -2.90 46.06
CA ILE A 499 -2.12 -1.90 46.12
C ILE A 499 -0.68 -2.45 46.24
N ALA A 500 0.02 -2.49 45.10
CA ALA A 500 1.20 -1.63 44.85
C ALA A 500 1.92 -2.00 43.52
N LEU A 501 1.37 -1.53 42.40
CA LEU A 501 2.13 -1.22 41.19
C LEU A 501 1.54 0.05 40.56
N ILE A 502 2.04 1.21 40.98
CA ILE A 502 2.02 2.44 40.19
C ILE A 502 3.42 3.03 40.31
N GLY A 503 4.11 3.14 39.18
CA GLY A 503 5.44 3.73 39.11
C GLY A 503 6.03 3.80 37.71
N ILE A 504 5.20 4.00 36.68
CA ILE A 504 5.65 4.44 35.35
C ILE A 504 5.02 5.81 35.10
N VAL A 505 5.88 6.79 34.79
CA VAL A 505 5.60 8.03 34.04
C VAL A 505 4.79 9.11 34.77
N TRP A 506 5.51 9.99 35.48
CA TRP A 506 5.39 11.45 35.29
C TRP A 506 6.59 12.18 35.92
N TYR A 507 7.70 12.30 35.19
CA TYR A 507 8.59 13.45 35.39
C TYR A 507 8.81 14.11 34.04
N ARG A 508 7.93 15.07 33.76
CA ARG A 508 8.06 16.06 32.70
C ARG A 508 9.25 16.96 33.04
N LYS A 509 10.21 17.00 32.11
CA LYS A 509 10.67 18.22 31.44
C LYS A 509 11.11 19.38 32.35
N SER A 510 12.42 19.47 32.60
CA SER A 510 13.13 20.75 32.72
C SER A 510 14.65 20.59 32.64
N ARG A 511 15.24 21.25 31.63
CA ARG A 511 16.64 21.72 31.54
C ARG A 511 17.70 20.60 31.32
N GLU A 512 18.71 20.72 30.46
CA GLU A 512 19.51 21.87 30.03
C GLU A 512 19.99 21.73 28.57
N VAL A 513 20.19 22.91 27.95
CA VAL A 513 21.14 23.31 26.87
C VAL A 513 21.38 22.39 25.69
#